data_AF-A0A1Y4WDK6-F1
#
_entry.id   AF-A0A1Y4WDK6-F1
#
_cell.length_a   1.000
_cell.length_b   1.000
_cell.length_c   1.000
_cell.angle_alpha   90.00
_cell.angle_beta   90.00
_cell.angle_gamma   90.00
#
_symmetry.space_group_name_H-M   'P 1'
#
loop_
_entity.id
_entity.type
_entity.pdbx_description
1 polymer ?
#
loop_
_entity_poly.entity_id
_entity_poly.type
_entity_poly.pdbx_seq_one_letter_code
_entity_poly.pdbx_strand_id
1 'polypeptide(L)'
;MRRALLALALCCALSLTGCSALLERPYAVVESHTEQPAAGDGSSIQVGTYSELVNAVLFFVSQGTEVGELQLVEYTGDVEEDLNRACLEVATEDPLGAYAVDFIKNQYTRVLTTYEATITISYRRTREQINSLVNVTGTSAIRNEVAEALADYRSEAVLRVGYFTADADAIAQLVRQAYYDAPASAMGMPEFTVSLYPESGSQRIVEILFTYPGEASALRQKRDALQAEVDALMLPLRPQQQSASARRATLFAVAQERIQSAPGGGPSAWDALLGDGADSEGTALAFQLLSGELLVGSTLVEGTLNGEPHFWNQLTEDDGAHYVDLTRSGGGLTYSAADLAELGYVWEGMPVSAENPQ
;
A
#
# COMPACT_ATOMS: atom_id res chain seq x y z
N MET A 1 24.90 -17.32 -73.77
CA MET A 1 23.43 -17.32 -73.95
C MET A 1 22.64 -18.14 -72.93
N ARG A 2 23.18 -19.19 -72.27
CA ARG A 2 22.45 -19.96 -71.23
C ARG A 2 22.35 -19.30 -69.83
N ARG A 3 23.20 -18.33 -69.49
CA ARG A 3 23.17 -17.64 -68.18
C ARG A 3 22.21 -16.43 -68.13
N ALA A 4 21.82 -15.88 -69.29
CA ALA A 4 20.89 -14.76 -69.36
C ALA A 4 19.41 -15.19 -69.25
N LEU A 5 19.10 -16.44 -69.64
CA LEU A 5 17.74 -17.00 -69.53
C LEU A 5 17.37 -17.39 -68.08
N LEU A 6 18.36 -17.76 -67.26
CA LEU A 6 18.15 -18.10 -65.84
C LEU A 6 17.87 -16.87 -64.97
N ALA A 7 18.45 -15.72 -65.30
CA ALA A 7 18.20 -14.47 -64.58
C ALA A 7 16.80 -13.90 -64.88
N LEU A 8 16.30 -14.05 -66.11
CA LEU A 8 14.97 -13.58 -66.49
C LEU A 8 13.85 -14.47 -65.90
N ALA A 9 14.09 -15.78 -65.78
CA ALA A 9 13.15 -16.70 -65.13
C ALA A 9 13.04 -16.49 -63.61
N LEU A 10 14.12 -16.08 -62.94
CA LEU A 10 14.11 -15.80 -61.51
C LEU A 10 13.38 -14.49 -61.16
N CYS A 11 13.45 -13.47 -62.02
CA CYS A 11 12.72 -12.21 -61.82
C CYS A 11 11.20 -12.36 -62.05
N CYS A 12 10.75 -13.24 -62.95
CA CYS A 12 9.33 -13.52 -63.15
C CYS A 12 8.72 -14.38 -62.03
N ALA A 13 9.53 -15.16 -61.30
CA ALA A 13 9.05 -15.96 -60.17
C ALA A 13 8.81 -15.14 -58.88
N LEU A 14 9.43 -13.96 -58.75
CA LEU A 14 9.27 -13.06 -57.61
C LEU A 14 8.07 -12.11 -57.72
N SER A 15 7.39 -12.07 -58.87
CA SER A 15 6.23 -11.18 -59.10
C SER A 15 4.88 -11.87 -58.85
N LEU A 16 4.88 -13.17 -58.51
CA LEU A 16 3.67 -14.01 -58.41
C LEU A 16 3.34 -14.46 -56.98
N THR A 17 4.10 -14.06 -55.97
CA THR A 17 3.68 -14.18 -54.57
C THR A 17 2.83 -12.97 -54.21
N GLY A 18 1.54 -13.05 -54.53
CA GLY A 18 0.54 -12.13 -54.00
C GLY A 18 0.58 -12.18 -52.47
N CYS A 19 0.91 -11.06 -51.84
CA CYS A 19 0.81 -10.84 -50.40
C CYS A 19 -0.65 -10.70 -49.94
N SER A 20 -1.55 -11.54 -50.44
CA SER A 20 -2.99 -11.48 -50.14
C SER A 20 -3.30 -12.03 -48.75
N ALA A 21 -2.43 -12.88 -48.18
CA ALA A 21 -2.65 -13.54 -46.89
C ALA A 21 -2.19 -12.72 -45.67
N LEU A 22 -1.68 -11.49 -45.86
CA LEU A 22 -1.23 -10.62 -44.76
C LEU A 22 -2.18 -9.42 -44.52
N LEU A 23 -3.30 -9.36 -45.25
CA LEU A 23 -4.35 -8.34 -45.11
C LEU A 23 -5.62 -8.81 -44.40
N GLU A 24 -5.75 -10.11 -44.09
CA GLU A 24 -6.80 -10.60 -43.19
C GLU A 24 -6.27 -10.62 -41.75
N ARG A 25 -6.07 -9.43 -41.18
CA ARG A 25 -6.26 -9.31 -39.73
C ARG A 25 -7.78 -9.30 -39.53
N PRO A 26 -8.37 -10.22 -38.74
CA PRO A 26 -9.69 -9.92 -38.19
C PRO A 26 -9.51 -8.61 -37.41
N TYR A 27 -10.03 -7.52 -37.96
CA TYR A 27 -10.33 -6.35 -37.14
C TYR A 27 -11.39 -6.84 -36.16
N ALA A 28 -10.94 -7.30 -34.99
CA ALA A 28 -11.76 -7.22 -33.81
C ALA A 28 -11.96 -5.72 -33.60
N VAL A 29 -13.10 -5.22 -34.07
CA VAL A 29 -13.63 -3.94 -33.59
C VAL A 29 -13.90 -4.21 -32.13
N VAL A 30 -12.93 -3.88 -31.28
CA VAL A 30 -13.19 -3.63 -29.88
C VAL A 30 -14.00 -2.35 -29.92
N GLU A 31 -15.33 -2.48 -29.87
CA GLU A 31 -16.16 -1.35 -29.50
C GLU A 31 -15.57 -0.81 -28.20
N SER A 32 -15.25 0.49 -28.22
CA SER A 32 -14.84 1.21 -27.03
C SER A 32 -15.90 0.91 -25.98
N HIS A 33 -15.49 0.22 -24.91
CA HIS A 33 -16.34 -0.03 -23.76
C HIS A 33 -16.79 1.34 -23.26
N THR A 34 -18.03 1.71 -23.51
CA THR A 34 -18.57 2.98 -23.06
C THR A 34 -18.66 2.87 -21.55
N GLU A 35 -17.74 3.50 -20.82
CA GLU A 35 -17.80 3.60 -19.35
C GLU A 35 -19.03 4.39 -18.88
N GLN A 36 -19.74 5.05 -19.80
CA GLN A 36 -20.94 5.84 -19.53
C GLN A 36 -22.19 5.10 -20.02
N PRO A 37 -23.20 4.88 -19.14
CA PRO A 37 -24.51 4.41 -19.57
C PRO A 37 -25.16 5.41 -20.54
N ALA A 38 -25.88 4.91 -21.54
CA ALA A 38 -26.63 5.76 -22.46
C ALA A 38 -27.80 6.44 -21.71
N ALA A 39 -27.82 7.77 -21.69
CA ALA A 39 -28.94 8.54 -21.16
C ALA A 39 -30.13 8.43 -22.14
N GLY A 40 -31.27 7.93 -21.67
CA GLY A 40 -32.52 7.90 -22.44
C GLY A 40 -33.23 9.26 -22.45
N ASP A 41 -34.39 9.33 -23.14
CA ASP A 41 -35.30 10.48 -23.06
C ASP A 41 -35.97 10.52 -21.67
N GLY A 42 -35.25 11.06 -20.68
CA GLY A 42 -35.62 11.12 -19.26
C GLY A 42 -34.40 11.06 -18.35
N SER A 43 -34.61 11.09 -17.02
CA SER A 43 -33.55 10.82 -16.01
C SER A 43 -33.19 9.33 -15.87
N SER A 44 -33.74 8.46 -16.72
CA SER A 44 -33.57 7.01 -16.66
C SER A 44 -32.44 6.51 -17.58
N ILE A 45 -31.67 5.55 -17.07
CA ILE A 45 -30.58 4.90 -17.81
C ILE A 45 -31.14 3.72 -18.60
N GLN A 46 -30.80 3.62 -19.88
CA GLN A 46 -31.22 2.50 -20.73
C GLN A 46 -30.22 1.36 -20.71
N VAL A 47 -30.72 0.13 -20.58
CA VAL A 47 -29.91 -1.11 -20.61
C VAL A 47 -30.59 -2.17 -21.48
N GLY A 48 -29.82 -2.82 -22.35
CA GLY A 48 -30.27 -3.90 -23.22
C GLY A 48 -29.61 -5.25 -22.91
N THR A 49 -28.53 -5.26 -22.13
CA THR A 49 -27.75 -6.47 -21.78
C THR A 49 -27.47 -6.59 -20.29
N TYR A 50 -27.12 -7.79 -19.83
CA TYR A 50 -26.71 -8.02 -18.44
C TYR A 50 -25.49 -7.16 -18.04
N SER A 51 -24.49 -7.03 -18.92
CA SER A 51 -23.31 -6.22 -18.63
C SER A 51 -23.65 -4.74 -18.48
N GLU A 52 -24.56 -4.20 -19.30
CA GLU A 52 -25.05 -2.82 -19.16
C GLU A 52 -25.83 -2.62 -17.86
N LEU A 53 -26.58 -3.64 -17.43
CA LEU A 53 -27.29 -3.62 -16.15
C LEU A 53 -26.31 -3.53 -14.96
N VAL A 54 -25.28 -4.39 -14.93
CA VAL A 54 -24.22 -4.33 -13.91
C VAL A 54 -23.53 -2.96 -13.91
N ASN A 55 -23.14 -2.46 -15.09
CA ASN A 55 -22.50 -1.15 -15.23
C ASN A 55 -23.39 0.01 -14.77
N ALA A 56 -24.71 -0.05 -15.02
CA ALA A 56 -25.64 0.98 -14.58
C ALA A 56 -25.79 1.00 -13.05
N VAL A 57 -25.82 -0.17 -12.40
CA VAL A 57 -25.84 -0.26 -10.93
C VAL A 57 -24.51 0.25 -10.36
N LEU A 58 -23.36 -0.12 -10.94
CA LEU A 58 -22.05 0.41 -10.56
C LEU A 58 -21.95 1.92 -10.72
N PHE A 59 -22.53 2.45 -11.80
CA PHE A 59 -22.61 3.89 -12.01
C PHE A 59 -23.35 4.57 -10.85
N PHE A 60 -24.52 4.06 -10.42
CA PHE A 60 -25.22 4.61 -9.26
C PHE A 60 -24.38 4.57 -7.98
N VAL A 61 -23.66 3.46 -7.73
CA VAL A 61 -22.73 3.33 -6.59
C VAL A 61 -21.62 4.37 -6.65
N SER A 62 -20.97 4.52 -7.81
CA SER A 62 -19.93 5.55 -8.03
C SER A 62 -20.47 6.97 -7.84
N GLN A 63 -21.74 7.19 -8.16
CA GLN A 63 -22.44 8.46 -7.96
C GLN A 63 -23.06 8.61 -6.57
N GLY A 64 -22.88 7.64 -5.65
CA GLY A 64 -23.48 7.67 -4.32
C GLY A 64 -24.98 7.91 -4.38
N THR A 65 -25.63 7.42 -5.44
CA THR A 65 -27.05 7.62 -5.72
C THR A 65 -27.85 6.64 -4.88
N GLU A 66 -28.81 7.12 -4.08
CA GLU A 66 -29.64 6.25 -3.23
C GLU A 66 -30.80 5.61 -4.00
N VAL A 67 -31.34 6.30 -5.01
CA VAL A 67 -32.44 5.81 -5.85
C VAL A 67 -32.10 6.08 -7.32
N GLY A 68 -31.97 5.01 -8.09
CA GLY A 68 -31.69 5.04 -9.52
C GLY A 68 -32.83 4.41 -10.33
N GLU A 69 -33.10 4.95 -11.51
CA GLU A 69 -34.13 4.45 -12.43
C GLU A 69 -33.49 3.88 -13.70
N LEU A 70 -33.90 2.68 -14.07
CA LEU A 70 -33.43 1.94 -15.23
C LEU A 70 -34.60 1.63 -16.16
N GLN A 71 -34.33 1.68 -17.46
CA GLN A 71 -35.25 1.23 -18.48
C GLN A 71 -34.61 0.10 -19.28
N LEU A 72 -35.18 -1.10 -19.18
CA LEU A 72 -34.73 -2.28 -19.90
C LEU A 72 -35.46 -2.35 -21.24
N VAL A 73 -34.72 -2.13 -22.32
CA VAL A 73 -35.23 -2.04 -23.70
C VAL A 73 -34.71 -3.23 -24.49
N GLU A 74 -35.61 -3.93 -25.18
CA GLU A 74 -35.26 -5.13 -25.99
C GLU A 74 -34.49 -6.20 -25.19
N TYR A 75 -34.68 -6.23 -23.87
CA TYR A 75 -33.98 -7.14 -22.97
C TYR A 75 -34.47 -8.57 -23.16
N THR A 76 -33.54 -9.48 -23.44
CA THR A 76 -33.84 -10.88 -23.79
C THR A 76 -33.65 -11.87 -22.64
N GLY A 77 -33.01 -11.45 -21.54
CA GLY A 77 -32.79 -12.24 -20.34
C GLY A 77 -33.99 -12.28 -19.38
N ASP A 78 -33.84 -13.01 -18.28
CA ASP A 78 -34.82 -13.03 -17.20
C ASP A 78 -34.61 -11.80 -16.32
N VAL A 79 -35.49 -10.81 -16.46
CA VAL A 79 -35.36 -9.51 -15.80
C VAL A 79 -35.30 -9.63 -14.27
N GLU A 80 -36.10 -10.51 -13.67
CA GLU A 80 -36.12 -10.64 -12.20
C GLU A 80 -34.84 -11.28 -11.70
N GLU A 81 -34.41 -12.38 -12.34
CA GLU A 81 -33.17 -13.08 -11.97
C GLU A 81 -31.94 -12.20 -12.22
N ASP A 82 -31.88 -11.54 -13.38
CA ASP A 82 -30.74 -10.72 -13.79
C ASP A 82 -30.62 -9.45 -12.94
N LEU A 83 -31.74 -8.80 -12.55
CA LEU A 83 -31.72 -7.68 -11.60
C LEU A 83 -31.19 -8.10 -10.23
N ASN A 84 -31.68 -9.22 -9.70
CA ASN A 84 -31.23 -9.74 -8.42
C ASN A 84 -29.74 -10.11 -8.45
N ARG A 85 -29.30 -10.80 -9.52
CA ARG A 85 -27.91 -11.21 -9.70
C ARG A 85 -26.98 -10.01 -9.87
N ALA A 86 -27.35 -9.03 -10.70
CA ALA A 86 -26.54 -7.82 -10.89
C ALA A 86 -26.40 -7.00 -9.61
N CYS A 87 -27.49 -6.85 -8.84
CA CYS A 87 -27.44 -6.15 -7.55
C CYS A 87 -26.52 -6.87 -6.54
N LEU A 88 -26.59 -8.20 -6.49
CA LEU A 88 -25.75 -9.01 -5.61
C LEU A 88 -24.27 -8.96 -6.03
N GLU A 89 -24.00 -9.12 -7.32
CA GLU A 89 -22.66 -9.05 -7.91
C GLU A 89 -22.01 -7.71 -7.59
N VAL A 90 -22.71 -6.59 -7.82
CA VAL A 90 -22.20 -5.27 -7.46
C VAL A 90 -21.98 -5.14 -5.96
N ALA A 91 -22.92 -5.60 -5.12
CA ALA A 91 -22.80 -5.44 -3.67
C ALA A 91 -21.69 -6.30 -3.04
N THR A 92 -21.25 -7.39 -3.69
CA THR A 92 -20.38 -8.39 -3.06
C THR A 92 -19.09 -8.70 -3.82
N GLU A 93 -19.08 -8.62 -5.15
CA GLU A 93 -17.94 -8.99 -6.00
C GLU A 93 -17.21 -7.78 -6.59
N ASP A 94 -17.91 -6.66 -6.82
CA ASP A 94 -17.27 -5.41 -7.22
C ASP A 94 -16.55 -4.75 -6.04
N PRO A 95 -15.30 -4.27 -6.19
CA PRO A 95 -14.56 -3.61 -5.10
C PRO A 95 -15.26 -2.40 -4.51
N LEU A 96 -15.85 -1.55 -5.35
CA LEU A 96 -16.50 -0.34 -4.88
C LEU A 96 -17.82 -0.65 -4.19
N GLY A 97 -18.63 -1.53 -4.76
CA GLY A 97 -19.89 -1.95 -4.13
C GLY A 97 -19.65 -2.72 -2.84
N ALA A 98 -18.72 -3.68 -2.82
CA ALA A 98 -18.33 -4.43 -1.63
C ALA A 98 -17.72 -3.57 -0.52
N TYR A 99 -17.24 -2.37 -0.81
CA TYR A 99 -16.76 -1.40 0.19
C TYR A 99 -17.87 -0.43 0.64
N ALA A 100 -18.62 0.14 -0.30
CA ALA A 100 -19.49 1.29 -0.04
C ALA A 100 -20.93 0.91 0.33
N VAL A 101 -21.42 -0.21 -0.18
CA VAL A 101 -22.84 -0.60 -0.12
C VAL A 101 -23.09 -1.50 1.08
N ASP A 102 -24.22 -1.27 1.76
CA ASP A 102 -24.77 -2.16 2.78
C ASP A 102 -25.73 -3.17 2.12
N PHE A 103 -26.73 -2.68 1.39
CA PHE A 103 -27.60 -3.53 0.57
C PHE A 103 -28.19 -2.76 -0.63
N ILE A 104 -28.57 -3.52 -1.66
CA ILE A 104 -29.29 -3.02 -2.85
C ILE A 104 -30.64 -3.73 -2.93
N LYS A 105 -31.72 -2.97 -3.09
CA LYS A 105 -33.05 -3.48 -3.42
C LYS A 105 -33.39 -3.09 -4.85
N ASN A 106 -34.00 -4.02 -5.57
CA ASN A 106 -34.54 -3.76 -6.89
C ASN A 106 -36.05 -4.03 -6.88
N GLN A 107 -36.77 -3.28 -7.71
CA GLN A 107 -38.18 -3.50 -8.03
C GLN A 107 -38.36 -3.16 -9.50
N TYR A 108 -39.26 -3.86 -10.19
CA TYR A 108 -39.54 -3.55 -11.59
C TYR A 108 -41.02 -3.66 -11.90
N THR A 109 -41.43 -2.94 -12.95
CA THR A 109 -42.75 -3.04 -13.56
C THR A 109 -42.60 -3.15 -15.06
N ARG A 110 -43.57 -3.81 -15.70
CA ARG A 110 -43.60 -3.95 -17.16
C ARG A 110 -44.50 -2.88 -17.76
N VAL A 111 -43.98 -2.10 -18.70
CA VAL A 111 -44.72 -1.06 -19.42
C VAL A 111 -44.66 -1.36 -20.91
N LEU A 112 -45.79 -1.79 -21.48
CA LEU A 112 -45.88 -2.20 -22.89
C LEU A 112 -44.85 -3.30 -23.25
N THR A 113 -43.79 -2.90 -23.96
CA THR A 113 -42.72 -3.76 -24.49
C THR A 113 -41.41 -3.62 -23.72
N THR A 114 -41.34 -2.75 -22.71
CA THR A 114 -40.14 -2.51 -21.89
C THR A 114 -40.39 -2.82 -20.42
N TYR A 115 -39.31 -2.87 -19.65
CA TYR A 115 -39.39 -2.92 -18.19
C TYR A 115 -38.78 -1.64 -17.61
N GLU A 116 -39.41 -1.11 -16.57
CA GLU A 116 -38.90 0.00 -15.78
C GLU A 116 -38.53 -0.55 -14.41
N ALA A 117 -37.28 -0.37 -14.01
CA ALA A 117 -36.76 -0.84 -12.73
C ALA A 117 -36.28 0.33 -11.87
N THR A 118 -36.54 0.24 -10.58
CA THR A 118 -36.04 1.15 -9.55
C THR A 118 -35.04 0.41 -8.69
N ILE A 119 -33.83 0.97 -8.60
CA ILE A 119 -32.74 0.47 -7.75
C ILE A 119 -32.65 1.38 -6.54
N THR A 120 -32.77 0.82 -5.34
CA THR A 120 -32.60 1.53 -4.07
C THR A 120 -31.35 1.01 -3.37
N ILE A 121 -30.38 1.88 -3.13
CA ILE A 121 -29.07 1.55 -2.55
C ILE A 121 -28.99 2.17 -1.16
N SER A 122 -28.64 1.34 -0.17
CA SER A 122 -28.25 1.81 1.16
C SER A 122 -26.73 1.74 1.28
N TYR A 123 -26.10 2.84 1.69
CA TYR A 123 -24.65 2.95 1.83
C TYR A 123 -24.23 2.86 3.31
N ARG A 124 -23.11 2.20 3.55
CA ARG A 124 -22.37 2.22 4.83
C ARG A 124 -21.20 3.20 4.83
N ARG A 125 -20.92 3.84 3.69
CA ARG A 125 -19.87 4.86 3.50
C ARG A 125 -20.50 6.13 2.95
N THR A 126 -19.94 7.28 3.33
CA THR A 126 -20.43 8.56 2.80
C THR A 126 -19.94 8.77 1.37
N ARG A 127 -20.56 9.72 0.65
CA ARG A 127 -20.13 10.08 -0.70
C ARG A 127 -18.73 10.66 -0.73
N GLU A 128 -18.35 11.38 0.31
CA GLU A 128 -16.99 11.92 0.48
C GLU A 128 -15.98 10.78 0.59
N GLN A 129 -16.26 9.75 1.40
CA GLN A 129 -15.39 8.58 1.54
C GLN A 129 -15.27 7.76 0.25
N ILE A 130 -16.34 7.68 -0.54
CA ILE A 130 -16.32 7.04 -1.86
C ILE A 130 -15.42 7.83 -2.82
N ASN A 131 -15.52 9.15 -2.80
CA ASN A 131 -14.76 10.02 -3.70
C ASN A 131 -13.29 10.22 -3.27
N SER A 132 -12.95 9.93 -2.01
CA SER A 132 -11.59 10.04 -1.48
C SER A 132 -10.73 8.79 -1.71
N LEU A 133 -11.27 7.76 -2.37
CA LEU A 133 -10.52 6.54 -2.70
C LEU A 133 -9.31 6.87 -3.59
N VAL A 134 -8.13 6.44 -3.14
CA VAL A 134 -6.89 6.64 -3.90
C VAL A 134 -6.61 5.42 -4.76
N ASN A 135 -6.42 5.61 -6.06
CA ASN A 135 -6.05 4.53 -6.97
C ASN A 135 -4.54 4.27 -6.89
N VAL A 136 -4.17 3.02 -6.61
CA VAL A 136 -2.76 2.60 -6.51
C VAL A 136 -2.47 1.44 -7.46
N THR A 137 -1.26 1.44 -8.02
CA THR A 137 -0.83 0.52 -9.09
C THR A 137 0.06 -0.63 -8.62
N GLY A 138 0.30 -0.76 -7.31
CA GLY A 138 1.06 -1.89 -6.75
C GLY A 138 1.53 -1.66 -5.31
N THR A 139 2.28 -2.62 -4.79
CA THR A 139 2.76 -2.68 -3.40
C THR A 139 3.54 -1.44 -2.95
N SER A 140 4.43 -0.90 -3.80
CA SER A 140 5.19 0.31 -3.46
C SER A 140 4.29 1.54 -3.33
N ALA A 141 3.26 1.67 -4.19
CA ALA A 141 2.31 2.77 -4.10
C ALA A 141 1.45 2.65 -2.84
N ILE A 142 1.05 1.42 -2.46
CA ILE A 142 0.38 1.17 -1.18
C ILE A 142 1.25 1.65 -0.01
N ARG A 143 2.54 1.24 0.02
CA ARG A 143 3.44 1.65 1.10
C ARG A 143 3.57 3.17 1.19
N ASN A 144 3.70 3.87 0.06
CA ASN A 144 3.82 5.33 0.05
C ASN A 144 2.56 6.01 0.60
N GLU A 145 1.37 5.59 0.16
CA GLU A 145 0.11 6.16 0.66
C GLU A 145 -0.06 5.91 2.17
N VAL A 146 0.33 4.73 2.64
CA VAL A 146 0.33 4.39 4.06
C VAL A 146 1.36 5.22 4.83
N ALA A 147 2.56 5.40 4.30
CA ALA A 147 3.59 6.25 4.91
C ALA A 147 3.11 7.70 5.06
N GLU A 148 2.45 8.25 4.03
CA GLU A 148 1.83 9.57 4.10
C GLU A 148 0.71 9.62 5.15
N ALA A 149 -0.13 8.59 5.21
CA ALA A 149 -1.18 8.49 6.24
C ALA A 149 -0.62 8.48 7.65
N LEU A 150 0.44 7.71 7.89
CA LEU A 150 1.13 7.63 9.16
C LEU A 150 1.83 8.96 9.53
N ALA A 151 2.51 9.61 8.57
CA ALA A 151 3.20 10.87 8.79
C ALA A 151 2.25 12.03 9.14
N ASP A 152 1.04 12.00 8.60
CA ASP A 152 -0.02 12.97 8.88
C ASP A 152 -0.94 12.56 10.03
N TYR A 153 -0.76 11.37 10.63
CA TYR A 153 -1.62 10.82 11.68
C TYR A 153 -3.10 10.77 11.25
N ARG A 154 -3.37 10.33 10.01
CA ARG A 154 -4.73 10.12 9.49
C ARG A 154 -5.36 8.90 10.15
N SER A 155 -6.65 8.97 10.49
CA SER A 155 -7.38 7.84 11.09
C SER A 155 -7.70 6.71 10.12
N GLU A 156 -7.60 6.96 8.81
CA GLU A 156 -7.87 5.96 7.78
C GLU A 156 -7.00 6.16 6.53
N ALA A 157 -6.72 5.06 5.84
CA ALA A 157 -6.21 5.03 4.47
C ALA A 157 -7.03 4.02 3.67
N VAL A 158 -7.65 4.48 2.58
CA VAL A 158 -8.51 3.64 1.73
C VAL A 158 -8.03 3.68 0.29
N LEU A 159 -7.59 2.52 -0.20
CA LEU A 159 -6.84 2.40 -1.45
C LEU A 159 -7.53 1.44 -2.41
N ARG A 160 -7.78 1.88 -3.64
CA ARG A 160 -8.27 1.01 -4.72
C ARG A 160 -7.08 0.46 -5.50
N VAL A 161 -6.94 -0.87 -5.48
CA VAL A 161 -5.82 -1.57 -6.13
C VAL A 161 -6.34 -2.34 -7.34
N GLY A 162 -5.80 -2.01 -8.52
CA GLY A 162 -6.23 -2.62 -9.78
C GLY A 162 -5.74 -4.06 -10.00
N TYR A 163 -4.67 -4.47 -9.31
CA TYR A 163 -4.21 -5.85 -9.28
C TYR A 163 -3.42 -6.10 -7.99
N PHE A 164 -3.98 -6.90 -7.09
CA PHE A 164 -3.41 -7.24 -5.81
C PHE A 164 -3.81 -8.65 -5.42
N THR A 165 -2.83 -9.47 -5.03
CA THR A 165 -3.04 -10.86 -4.61
C THR A 165 -2.56 -11.11 -3.19
N ALA A 166 -2.06 -10.06 -2.52
CA ALA A 166 -1.64 -10.17 -1.13
C ALA A 166 -2.84 -10.09 -0.20
N ASP A 167 -2.68 -10.70 0.97
CA ASP A 167 -3.68 -10.74 2.02
C ASP A 167 -3.52 -9.56 3.00
N ALA A 168 -4.38 -9.55 4.02
CA ALA A 168 -4.36 -8.53 5.06
C ALA A 168 -3.03 -8.52 5.84
N ASP A 169 -2.38 -9.67 6.03
CA ASP A 169 -1.12 -9.78 6.75
C ASP A 169 0.03 -9.13 5.96
N ALA A 170 0.07 -9.32 4.64
CA ALA A 170 1.03 -8.64 3.78
C ALA A 170 0.85 -7.11 3.82
N ILE A 171 -0.39 -6.60 3.85
CA ILE A 171 -0.65 -5.17 4.05
C ILE A 171 -0.21 -4.71 5.44
N ALA A 172 -0.48 -5.50 6.49
CA ALA A 172 -0.06 -5.18 7.85
C ALA A 172 1.47 -5.06 7.95
N GLN A 173 2.22 -5.91 7.24
CA GLN A 173 3.68 -5.78 7.12
C GLN A 173 4.09 -4.47 6.42
N LEU A 174 3.39 -4.04 5.37
CA LEU A 174 3.66 -2.75 4.72
C LEU A 174 3.40 -1.56 5.66
N VAL A 175 2.36 -1.63 6.50
CA VAL A 175 2.07 -0.63 7.54
C VAL A 175 3.24 -0.53 8.52
N ARG A 176 3.71 -1.68 9.06
CA ARG A 176 4.85 -1.71 9.97
C ARG A 176 6.12 -1.17 9.33
N GLN A 177 6.40 -1.56 8.08
CA GLN A 177 7.55 -1.06 7.33
C GLN A 177 7.47 0.45 7.13
N ALA A 178 6.34 0.97 6.67
CA ALA A 178 6.13 2.41 6.49
C ALA A 178 6.30 3.20 7.79
N TYR A 179 5.88 2.64 8.93
CA TYR A 179 6.08 3.24 10.25
C TYR A 179 7.57 3.32 10.63
N TYR A 180 8.30 2.19 10.54
CA TYR A 180 9.72 2.14 10.93
C TYR A 180 10.66 2.85 9.95
N ASP A 181 10.25 3.00 8.67
CA ASP A 181 10.98 3.77 7.66
C ASP A 181 10.94 5.30 7.92
N ALA A 182 10.07 5.78 8.83
CA ALA A 182 9.86 7.20 9.12
C ALA A 182 10.05 7.55 10.61
N PRO A 183 11.27 7.39 11.18
CA PRO A 183 11.49 7.48 12.62
C PRO A 183 11.16 8.85 13.25
N ALA A 184 11.21 9.94 12.48
CA ALA A 184 10.81 11.26 12.97
C ALA A 184 9.29 11.36 13.24
N SER A 185 8.47 10.58 12.53
CA SER A 185 7.01 10.56 12.67
C SER A 185 6.49 9.37 13.48
N ALA A 186 7.37 8.42 13.83
CA ALA A 186 7.07 7.23 14.62
C ALA A 186 6.84 7.56 16.11
N MET A 187 5.68 8.14 16.43
CA MET A 187 5.32 8.60 17.78
C MET A 187 4.60 7.54 18.63
N GLY A 188 4.83 6.27 18.34
CA GLY A 188 4.10 5.12 18.87
C GLY A 188 3.23 4.50 17.79
N MET A 189 3.40 3.18 17.58
CA MET A 189 2.67 2.42 16.58
C MET A 189 1.16 2.52 16.87
N PRO A 190 0.34 2.98 15.91
CA PRO A 190 -1.11 2.92 16.09
C PRO A 190 -1.57 1.46 16.15
N GLU A 191 -2.63 1.19 16.92
CA GLU A 191 -3.43 0.00 16.66
C GLU A 191 -4.08 0.15 15.28
N PHE A 192 -4.11 -0.92 14.49
CA PHE A 192 -4.71 -0.86 13.16
C PHE A 192 -5.42 -2.14 12.74
N THR A 193 -6.41 -1.98 11.88
CA THR A 193 -7.13 -3.10 11.24
C THR A 193 -7.05 -2.96 9.73
N VAL A 194 -6.86 -4.09 9.04
CA VAL A 194 -6.86 -4.15 7.57
C VAL A 194 -8.09 -4.92 7.11
N SER A 195 -8.88 -4.32 6.22
CA SER A 195 -10.03 -4.98 5.57
C SER A 195 -9.89 -4.92 4.05
N LEU A 196 -10.27 -6.01 3.38
CA LEU A 196 -10.19 -6.15 1.92
C LEU A 196 -11.60 -6.31 1.33
N TYR A 197 -11.90 -5.54 0.28
CA TYR A 197 -13.20 -5.54 -0.38
C TYR A 197 -13.07 -5.76 -1.89
N PRO A 198 -13.64 -6.84 -2.45
CA PRO A 198 -14.13 -8.03 -1.73
C PRO A 198 -13.01 -8.76 -0.99
N GLU A 199 -13.35 -9.78 -0.20
CA GLU A 199 -12.37 -10.63 0.48
C GLU A 199 -11.45 -11.41 -0.49
N SER A 200 -11.91 -11.81 -1.68
CA SER A 200 -11.16 -12.67 -2.63
C SER A 200 -11.19 -12.27 -4.11
N GLY A 201 -10.03 -12.19 -4.77
CA GLY A 201 -9.87 -11.85 -6.20
C GLY A 201 -8.79 -10.79 -6.43
N SER A 202 -8.60 -10.32 -7.67
CA SER A 202 -7.42 -9.50 -8.04
C SER A 202 -7.61 -7.99 -7.90
N GLN A 203 -8.82 -7.47 -8.08
CA GLN A 203 -9.12 -6.05 -7.85
C GLN A 203 -9.71 -5.87 -6.46
N ARG A 204 -9.14 -5.00 -5.63
CA ARG A 204 -9.57 -4.81 -4.24
C ARG A 204 -9.63 -3.34 -3.86
N ILE A 205 -10.46 -3.02 -2.88
CA ILE A 205 -10.27 -1.87 -2.00
C ILE A 205 -9.64 -2.37 -0.70
N VAL A 206 -8.55 -1.74 -0.28
CA VAL A 206 -7.88 -1.95 1.00
C VAL A 206 -8.27 -0.80 1.92
N GLU A 207 -8.90 -1.12 3.04
CA GLU A 207 -9.23 -0.16 4.10
C GLU A 207 -8.33 -0.43 5.29
N ILE A 208 -7.61 0.60 5.73
CA ILE A 208 -6.76 0.56 6.91
C ILE A 208 -7.29 1.63 7.87
N LEU A 209 -7.66 1.21 9.07
CA LEU A 209 -8.11 2.10 10.14
C LEU A 209 -7.02 2.18 11.19
N PHE A 210 -6.68 3.39 11.63
CA PHE A 210 -5.63 3.66 12.61
C PHE A 210 -6.22 4.25 13.89
N THR A 211 -5.79 3.70 15.04
CA THR A 211 -6.05 4.24 16.37
C THR A 211 -4.72 4.56 17.03
N TYR A 212 -4.38 5.86 17.05
CA TYR A 212 -3.11 6.32 17.61
C TYR A 212 -3.14 6.37 19.14
N PRO A 213 -1.96 6.25 19.80
CA PRO A 213 -1.85 6.35 21.26
C PRO A 213 -2.14 7.75 21.81
N GLY A 214 -2.31 8.76 20.94
CA GLY A 214 -2.65 10.13 21.32
C GLY A 214 -3.27 10.91 20.18
N GLU A 215 -3.73 12.13 20.51
CA GLU A 215 -4.36 13.04 19.55
C GLU A 215 -3.38 13.46 18.44
N ALA A 216 -3.86 13.45 17.18
CA ALA A 216 -3.05 13.77 16.01
C ALA A 216 -2.33 15.13 16.12
N SER A 217 -2.95 16.15 16.72
CA SER A 217 -2.32 17.46 16.95
C SER A 217 -1.14 17.41 17.93
N ALA A 218 -1.24 16.61 18.99
CA ALA A 218 -0.17 16.41 19.95
C ALA A 218 0.99 15.61 19.35
N LEU A 219 0.69 14.58 18.55
CA LEU A 219 1.71 13.80 17.86
C LEU A 219 2.47 14.64 16.82
N ARG A 220 1.77 15.50 16.05
CA ARG A 220 2.41 16.47 15.16
C ARG A 220 3.30 17.45 15.92
N GLN A 221 2.85 17.96 17.07
CA GLN A 221 3.67 18.84 17.89
C GLN A 221 4.96 18.15 18.37
N LYS A 222 4.89 16.87 18.78
CA LYS A 222 6.08 16.09 19.14
C LYS A 222 7.02 15.91 17.95
N ARG A 223 6.51 15.51 16.78
CA ARG A 223 7.29 15.38 15.54
C ARG A 223 8.01 16.68 15.19
N ASP A 224 7.30 17.80 15.20
CA ASP A 224 7.87 19.09 14.83
C ASP A 224 8.96 19.54 15.83
N ALA A 225 8.77 19.27 17.12
CA ALA A 225 9.78 19.51 18.15
C ALA A 225 11.04 18.62 17.97
N LEU A 226 10.84 17.33 17.68
CA LEU A 226 11.92 16.40 17.38
C LEU A 226 12.73 16.85 16.17
N GLN A 227 12.06 17.22 15.07
CA GLN A 227 12.72 17.69 13.87
C GLN A 227 13.55 18.95 14.13
N ALA A 228 13.00 19.92 14.87
CA ALA A 228 13.73 21.14 15.21
C ALA A 228 14.99 20.86 16.04
N GLU A 229 14.94 19.91 16.98
CA GLU A 229 16.10 19.52 17.77
C GLU A 229 17.16 18.80 16.93
N VAL A 230 16.74 17.90 16.05
CA VAL A 230 17.64 17.18 15.14
C VAL A 230 18.31 18.14 14.17
N ASP A 231 17.57 19.09 13.58
CA ASP A 231 18.12 20.12 12.70
C ASP A 231 19.18 20.96 13.42
N ALA A 232 18.90 21.38 14.66
CA ALA A 232 19.83 22.13 15.49
C ALA A 232 21.11 21.32 15.81
N LEU A 233 20.96 20.02 16.07
CA LEU A 233 22.06 19.10 16.32
C LEU A 233 22.93 18.87 15.07
N MET A 234 22.33 18.79 13.88
CA MET A 234 23.05 18.54 12.62
C MET A 234 23.79 19.76 12.09
N LEU A 235 23.30 20.97 12.36
CA LEU A 235 23.85 22.24 11.87
C LEU A 235 25.39 22.40 12.08
N PRO A 236 25.97 22.13 13.28
CA PRO A 236 27.41 22.21 13.47
C PRO A 236 28.18 21.03 12.88
N LEU A 237 27.56 19.86 12.70
CA LEU A 237 28.24 18.62 12.31
C LEU A 237 28.58 18.57 10.81
N ARG A 238 27.74 19.18 9.97
CA ARG A 238 27.92 19.24 8.50
C ARG A 238 28.26 17.87 7.88
N PRO A 239 27.35 16.88 7.97
CA PRO A 239 27.65 15.48 7.60
C PRO A 239 28.16 15.33 6.16
N GLN A 240 27.67 16.13 5.22
CA GLN A 240 28.07 16.07 3.81
C GLN A 240 29.54 16.44 3.56
N GLN A 241 30.20 17.10 4.51
CA GLN A 241 31.62 17.47 4.43
C GLN A 241 32.55 16.42 5.05
N GLN A 242 32.00 15.37 5.65
CA GLN A 242 32.75 14.35 6.37
C GLN A 242 32.93 13.07 5.54
N SER A 243 34.04 12.35 5.78
CA SER A 243 34.22 10.99 5.27
C SER A 243 33.23 10.03 5.94
N ALA A 244 32.95 8.88 5.31
CA ALA A 244 32.06 7.86 5.89
C ALA A 244 32.49 7.44 7.31
N SER A 245 33.80 7.20 7.51
CA SER A 245 34.37 6.87 8.82
C SER A 245 34.17 7.97 9.87
N ALA A 246 34.29 9.23 9.49
CA ALA A 246 34.06 10.36 10.39
C ALA A 246 32.57 10.52 10.74
N ARG A 247 31.66 10.28 9.79
CA ARG A 247 30.21 10.29 10.05
C ARG A 247 29.82 9.19 11.03
N ARG A 248 30.36 7.98 10.86
CA ARG A 248 30.13 6.87 11.78
C ARG A 248 30.67 7.14 13.19
N ALA A 249 31.87 7.69 13.30
CA ALA A 249 32.42 8.08 14.60
C ALA A 249 31.57 9.18 15.27
N THR A 250 31.11 10.16 14.49
CA THR A 250 30.21 11.22 14.94
C THR A 250 28.86 10.67 15.40
N LEU A 251 28.26 9.74 14.64
CA LEU A 251 27.02 9.08 14.98
C LEU A 251 27.10 8.44 16.36
N PHE A 252 28.13 7.64 16.61
CA PHE A 252 28.26 6.98 17.90
C PHE A 252 28.51 7.95 19.05
N ALA A 253 29.32 8.99 18.85
CA ALA A 253 29.54 10.00 19.88
C ALA A 253 28.23 10.74 20.22
N VAL A 254 27.49 11.17 19.20
CA VAL A 254 26.22 11.88 19.38
C VAL A 254 25.16 10.96 19.98
N ALA A 255 25.02 9.72 19.49
CA ALA A 255 24.07 8.76 20.02
C ALA A 255 24.30 8.49 21.50
N GLN A 256 25.55 8.26 21.92
CA GLN A 256 25.88 8.04 23.34
C GLN A 256 25.62 9.26 24.22
N GLU A 257 25.84 10.47 23.69
CA GLU A 257 25.65 11.71 24.44
C GLU A 257 24.16 12.10 24.55
N ARG A 258 23.38 11.85 23.49
CA ARG A 258 22.05 12.44 23.32
C ARG A 258 20.89 11.47 23.50
N ILE A 259 21.07 10.18 23.23
CA ILE A 259 20.00 9.18 23.34
C ILE A 259 19.91 8.69 24.77
N GLN A 260 18.74 8.88 25.40
CA GLN A 260 18.46 8.40 26.74
C GLN A 260 17.66 7.10 26.68
N SER A 261 18.25 6.02 27.23
CA SER A 261 17.56 4.75 27.40
C SER A 261 16.95 4.64 28.80
N ALA A 262 15.67 4.30 28.86
CA ALA A 262 14.92 3.97 30.06
C ALA A 262 13.98 2.79 29.73
N PRO A 263 14.12 1.60 30.34
CA PRO A 263 13.30 0.43 30.00
C PRO A 263 11.78 0.61 30.14
N GLY A 264 11.33 1.59 30.94
CA GLY A 264 9.91 1.98 31.07
C GLY A 264 9.57 3.31 30.37
N GLY A 265 10.46 3.80 29.51
CA GLY A 265 10.27 4.99 28.69
C GLY A 265 9.32 4.75 27.52
N GLY A 266 9.09 5.79 26.72
CA GLY A 266 8.20 5.69 25.56
C GLY A 266 8.87 5.08 24.32
N PRO A 267 8.08 4.63 23.33
CA PRO A 267 8.54 3.89 22.16
C PRO A 267 8.96 4.79 20.98
N SER A 268 9.22 6.09 21.20
CA SER A 268 9.53 7.03 20.11
C SER A 268 10.93 7.63 20.19
N ALA A 269 11.44 8.08 19.04
CA ALA A 269 12.66 8.88 18.99
C ALA A 269 12.54 10.20 19.78
N TRP A 270 11.32 10.74 19.90
CA TRP A 270 11.06 11.92 20.71
C TRP A 270 11.29 11.63 22.20
N ASP A 271 10.82 10.48 22.70
CA ASP A 271 11.02 10.09 24.11
C ASP A 271 12.51 9.91 24.43
N ALA A 272 13.28 9.41 23.45
CA ALA A 272 14.72 9.16 23.58
C ALA A 272 15.59 10.44 23.57
N LEU A 273 15.22 11.45 22.79
CA LEU A 273 16.05 12.64 22.54
C LEU A 273 15.57 13.89 23.28
N LEU A 274 14.26 14.02 23.53
CA LEU A 274 13.64 15.18 24.19
C LEU A 274 12.88 14.80 25.47
N GLY A 275 12.43 13.56 25.60
CA GLY A 275 11.69 13.06 26.77
C GLY A 275 12.59 12.66 27.94
N ASP A 276 12.02 11.87 28.86
CA ASP A 276 12.72 11.35 30.06
C ASP A 276 13.46 10.02 29.79
N GLY A 277 13.59 9.64 28.52
CA GLY A 277 14.16 8.38 28.05
C GLY A 277 13.15 7.46 27.37
N ALA A 278 13.68 6.57 26.53
CA ALA A 278 12.92 5.64 25.71
C ALA A 278 13.24 4.18 26.00
N ASP A 279 12.29 3.31 25.69
CA ASP A 279 12.49 1.87 25.66
C ASP A 279 13.39 1.44 24.47
N SER A 280 13.47 0.13 24.21
CA SER A 280 14.28 -0.38 23.10
C SER A 280 13.80 0.10 21.72
N GLU A 281 12.50 0.27 21.52
CA GLU A 281 11.92 0.74 20.25
C GLU A 281 12.28 2.22 20.03
N GLY A 282 12.02 3.06 21.02
CA GLY A 282 12.29 4.50 20.90
C GLY A 282 13.79 4.81 20.81
N THR A 283 14.65 4.04 21.49
CA THR A 283 16.11 4.18 21.35
C THR A 283 16.61 3.73 19.98
N ALA A 284 16.09 2.62 19.43
CA ALA A 284 16.43 2.16 18.09
C ALA A 284 15.94 3.13 17.00
N LEU A 285 14.75 3.72 17.16
CA LEU A 285 14.22 4.76 16.28
C LEU A 285 15.06 6.04 16.32
N ALA A 286 15.50 6.47 17.50
CA ALA A 286 16.38 7.64 17.64
C ALA A 286 17.73 7.39 16.96
N PHE A 287 18.31 6.21 17.15
CA PHE A 287 19.55 5.84 16.46
C PHE A 287 19.38 5.80 14.94
N GLN A 288 18.26 5.23 14.46
CA GLN A 288 17.91 5.19 13.04
C GLN A 288 17.78 6.60 12.46
N LEU A 289 17.10 7.52 13.16
CA LEU A 289 16.93 8.91 12.77
C LEU A 289 18.28 9.63 12.63
N LEU A 290 19.12 9.57 13.67
CA LEU A 290 20.45 10.19 13.63
C LEU A 290 21.36 9.57 12.57
N SER A 291 21.24 8.26 12.33
CA SER A 291 21.99 7.57 11.27
C SER A 291 21.64 8.11 9.88
N GLY A 292 20.35 8.31 9.61
CA GLY A 292 19.87 8.91 8.37
C GLY A 292 20.41 10.32 8.14
N GLU A 293 20.33 11.18 9.15
CA GLU A 293 20.86 12.55 9.10
C GLU A 293 22.38 12.60 8.91
N LEU A 294 23.09 11.66 9.52
CA LEU A 294 24.54 11.52 9.39
C LEU A 294 24.96 10.71 8.16
N LEU A 295 24.03 10.32 7.28
CA LEU A 295 24.32 9.57 6.06
C LEU A 295 25.13 8.29 6.35
N VAL A 296 24.74 7.59 7.41
CA VAL A 296 25.23 6.28 7.82
C VAL A 296 24.10 5.28 7.62
N GLY A 297 24.35 4.24 6.82
CA GLY A 297 23.34 3.23 6.52
C GLY A 297 22.99 2.42 7.76
N SER A 298 21.71 2.40 8.12
CA SER A 298 21.17 1.65 9.24
C SER A 298 19.76 1.14 8.91
N THR A 299 19.38 0.00 9.48
CA THR A 299 18.01 -0.51 9.48
C THR A 299 17.63 -0.94 10.89
N LEU A 300 16.40 -0.62 11.29
CA LEU A 300 15.84 -1.10 12.56
C LEU A 300 15.56 -2.61 12.45
N VAL A 301 15.90 -3.34 13.51
CA VAL A 301 15.70 -4.78 13.63
C VAL A 301 14.68 -5.02 14.72
N GLU A 302 13.63 -5.77 14.38
CA GLU A 302 12.63 -6.25 15.31
C GLU A 302 12.92 -7.71 15.68
N GLY A 303 12.88 -8.02 16.96
CA GLY A 303 13.07 -9.38 17.43
C GLY A 303 12.78 -9.52 18.91
N THR A 304 13.49 -10.43 19.56
CA THR A 304 13.37 -10.68 20.99
C THR A 304 14.73 -10.71 21.66
N LEU A 305 14.76 -10.33 22.93
CA LEU A 305 15.90 -10.49 23.84
C LEU A 305 15.44 -11.33 25.02
N ASN A 306 15.98 -12.55 25.15
CA ASN A 306 15.56 -13.51 26.18
C ASN A 306 14.05 -13.82 26.17
N GLY A 307 13.43 -13.77 24.99
CA GLY A 307 12.01 -14.05 24.79
C GLY A 307 11.07 -12.84 24.90
N GLU A 308 11.56 -11.69 25.34
CA GLU A 308 10.79 -10.44 25.38
C GLU A 308 10.99 -9.61 24.11
N PRO A 309 9.97 -8.94 23.56
CA PRO A 309 10.11 -8.04 22.41
C PRO A 309 11.21 -7.01 22.63
N HIS A 310 12.10 -6.85 21.65
CA HIS A 310 13.22 -5.94 21.74
C HIS A 310 13.63 -5.41 20.37
N PHE A 311 14.11 -4.17 20.33
CA PHE A 311 14.51 -3.48 19.11
C PHE A 311 15.96 -2.99 19.19
N TRP A 312 16.66 -3.06 18.07
CA TRP A 312 18.03 -2.58 17.90
C TRP A 312 18.26 -2.23 16.42
N ASN A 313 19.48 -1.85 16.05
CA ASN A 313 19.78 -1.47 14.67
C ASN A 313 20.86 -2.35 14.06
N GLN A 314 20.81 -2.52 12.75
CA GLN A 314 21.87 -3.11 11.94
C GLN A 314 22.46 -2.01 11.03
N LEU A 315 23.78 -1.83 11.08
CA LEU A 315 24.49 -0.99 10.12
C LEU A 315 24.60 -1.72 8.79
N THR A 316 24.40 -0.99 7.69
CA THR A 316 24.35 -1.56 6.33
C THR A 316 25.60 -1.27 5.48
N GLU A 317 26.72 -0.85 6.10
CA GLU A 317 27.97 -0.56 5.40
C GLU A 317 28.78 -1.84 5.06
N ASP A 318 29.66 -1.76 4.05
CA ASP A 318 30.27 -2.87 3.28
C ASP A 318 31.15 -3.90 4.04
N ASP A 319 31.27 -3.84 5.38
CA ASP A 319 32.20 -4.66 6.17
C ASP A 319 31.50 -5.72 7.07
N GLY A 320 30.38 -6.25 6.61
CA GLY A 320 29.60 -7.29 7.30
C GLY A 320 28.49 -6.75 8.20
N ALA A 321 27.68 -7.67 8.77
CA ALA A 321 26.54 -7.31 9.61
C ALA A 321 27.01 -6.88 11.02
N HIS A 322 26.97 -5.57 11.28
CA HIS A 322 27.25 -4.98 12.59
C HIS A 322 25.96 -4.46 13.20
N TYR A 323 25.67 -4.85 14.43
CA TYR A 323 24.46 -4.50 15.15
C TYR A 323 24.75 -3.52 16.29
N VAL A 324 23.83 -2.61 16.58
CA VAL A 324 23.94 -1.59 17.63
C VAL A 324 22.72 -1.68 18.53
N ASP A 325 22.94 -1.86 19.82
CA ASP A 325 21.89 -1.79 20.84
C ASP A 325 22.32 -0.83 21.96
N LEU A 326 21.70 0.35 21.96
CA LEU A 326 21.99 1.43 22.91
C LEU A 326 21.37 1.22 24.30
N THR A 327 20.50 0.22 24.47
CA THR A 327 19.95 -0.13 25.79
C THR A 327 20.99 -0.85 26.66
N ARG A 328 22.09 -1.33 26.05
CA ARG A 328 23.17 -2.03 26.74
C ARG A 328 24.20 -1.07 27.32
N SER A 329 24.62 -1.33 28.56
CA SER A 329 25.56 -0.50 29.33
C SER A 329 27.04 -0.89 29.20
N GLY A 330 27.41 -1.74 28.22
CA GLY A 330 28.76 -2.26 28.04
C GLY A 330 29.49 -1.66 26.83
N GLY A 331 30.75 -1.26 26.99
CA GLY A 331 31.58 -0.49 26.06
C GLY A 331 31.92 -1.05 24.67
N GLY A 332 31.08 -1.90 24.08
CA GLY A 332 31.09 -2.24 22.66
C GLY A 332 29.98 -1.48 21.92
N LEU A 333 30.35 -0.65 20.96
CA LEU A 333 29.39 0.11 20.14
C LEU A 333 28.67 -0.76 19.10
N THR A 334 29.27 -1.88 18.72
CA THR A 334 28.74 -2.79 17.69
C THR A 334 28.95 -4.25 18.07
N TYR A 335 28.02 -5.11 17.65
CA TYR A 335 28.00 -6.55 17.88
C TYR A 335 27.91 -7.30 16.54
N SER A 336 28.51 -8.48 16.46
CA SER A 336 28.23 -9.42 15.37
C SER A 336 26.91 -10.17 15.62
N ALA A 337 26.40 -10.87 14.61
CA ALA A 337 25.22 -11.71 14.79
C ALA A 337 25.45 -12.84 15.82
N ALA A 338 26.66 -13.39 15.86
CA ALA A 338 27.03 -14.44 16.82
C ALA A 338 27.06 -13.91 18.25
N ASP A 339 27.62 -12.70 18.46
CA ASP A 339 27.62 -12.05 19.78
C ASP A 339 26.18 -11.86 20.28
N LEU A 340 25.28 -11.37 19.42
CA LEU A 340 23.88 -11.17 19.78
C LEU A 340 23.17 -12.51 20.07
N ALA A 341 23.45 -13.57 19.30
CA ALA A 341 22.89 -14.90 19.57
C ALA A 341 23.29 -15.43 20.95
N GLU A 342 24.57 -15.30 21.33
CA GLU A 342 25.06 -15.70 22.66
C GLU A 342 24.43 -14.87 23.79
N LEU A 343 24.05 -13.63 23.50
CA LEU A 343 23.39 -12.72 24.44
C LEU A 343 21.87 -12.92 24.52
N GLY A 344 21.30 -13.87 23.78
CA GLY A 344 19.88 -14.23 23.83
C GLY A 344 18.99 -13.44 22.88
N TYR A 345 19.55 -12.77 21.87
CA TYR A 345 18.78 -12.10 20.82
C TYR A 345 18.30 -13.10 19.77
N VAL A 346 17.09 -12.91 19.25
CA VAL A 346 16.53 -13.69 18.15
C VAL A 346 15.74 -12.76 17.23
N TRP A 347 15.99 -12.85 15.92
CA TRP A 347 15.26 -12.08 14.91
C TRP A 347 15.12 -12.86 13.60
N GLU A 348 14.21 -12.42 12.73
CA GLU A 348 14.01 -13.03 11.42
C GLU A 348 15.23 -12.82 10.51
N GLY A 349 15.72 -13.89 9.90
CA GLY A 349 16.90 -13.82 9.02
C GLY A 349 18.24 -13.77 9.76
N MET A 350 18.27 -14.03 11.09
CA MET A 350 19.51 -14.26 11.81
C MET A 350 20.32 -15.40 11.12
N PRO A 351 21.64 -15.22 10.89
CA PRO A 351 22.49 -16.29 10.37
C PRO A 351 22.42 -17.52 11.29
N VAL A 352 22.00 -18.66 10.75
CA VAL A 352 22.00 -19.91 11.50
C VAL A 352 23.44 -20.32 11.74
N SER A 353 23.86 -20.37 13.01
CA SER A 353 25.18 -20.86 13.39
C SER A 353 25.42 -22.22 12.75
N ALA A 354 26.45 -22.33 11.90
CA ALA A 354 26.84 -23.57 11.25
C ALA A 354 27.55 -24.52 12.23
N GLU A 355 27.01 -24.77 13.42
CA GLU A 355 27.51 -25.74 14.40
C GLU A 355 26.36 -26.39 15.17
N ASN A 356 25.70 -27.35 14.52
CA ASN A 356 25.60 -28.75 15.00
C ASN A 356 24.74 -29.59 14.04
N PRO A 357 25.34 -30.35 13.09
CA PRO A 357 24.68 -31.52 12.54
C PRO A 357 24.75 -32.65 13.58
N GLN A 358 23.58 -32.91 14.20
CA GLN A 358 23.18 -34.07 15.01
C GLN A 358 23.77 -34.23 16.42
#